data_AF-A0A3S9TQ85-F1
#
_entry.id   AF-A0A3S9TQ85-F1
#
_cell.length_a   1.000
_cell.length_b   1.000
_cell.length_c   1.000
_cell.angle_alpha   90.00
_cell.angle_beta   90.00
_cell.angle_gamma   90.00
#
_symmetry.space_group_name_H-M   'P 1'
#
loop_
_entity.id
_entity.type
_entity.pdbx_description
1 polymer ?
#
loop_
_entity_poly.entity_id
_entity_poly.type
_entity_poly.pdbx_seq_one_letter_code
_entity_poly.pdbx_strand_id
1 'polypeptide(L)'
;MSENKMLAAYRHLLEQAKESMIRADMKSWDLLGQAVEKVQQEESVLEQLTDKQLEQVQEDVKADIHKIAEYLNDFDKGVEEFIDMDLPVIEQYLEEKALSLADPTELMILRLRINAAMSAE
;
A
#
# COMPACT_ATOMS: atom_id res chain seq x y z
N MET A 1 -13.45 -6.88 13.17
CA MET A 1 -12.45 -7.97 12.98
C MET A 1 -11.91 -8.05 11.56
N SER A 2 -12.66 -7.68 10.51
CA SER A 2 -12.22 -7.78 9.11
C SER A 2 -11.30 -6.65 8.59
N GLU A 3 -11.33 -5.46 9.20
CA GLU A 3 -10.48 -4.32 8.78
C GLU A 3 -8.98 -4.59 8.98
N ASN A 4 -8.61 -5.37 10.01
CA ASN A 4 -7.21 -5.65 10.32
C ASN A 4 -6.54 -6.56 9.27
N LYS A 5 -7.27 -7.54 8.72
CA LYS A 5 -6.71 -8.48 7.73
C LYS A 5 -6.48 -7.86 6.34
N MET A 6 -7.36 -6.94 5.90
CA MET A 6 -7.17 -6.24 4.62
C MET A 6 -5.96 -5.30 4.69
N LEU A 7 -5.81 -4.58 5.81
CA LEU A 7 -4.65 -3.71 6.04
C LEU A 7 -3.35 -4.51 6.20
N ALA A 8 -3.38 -5.65 6.89
CA ALA A 8 -2.23 -6.53 7.00
C ALA A 8 -1.80 -7.07 5.62
N ALA A 9 -2.74 -7.48 4.79
CA ALA A 9 -2.48 -7.92 3.42
C ALA A 9 -1.93 -6.79 2.54
N TYR A 10 -2.47 -5.58 2.67
CA TYR A 10 -1.98 -4.39 1.97
C TYR A 10 -0.51 -4.13 2.28
N ARG A 11 -0.17 -4.03 3.58
CA ARG A 11 1.20 -3.82 4.06
C ARG A 11 2.13 -4.91 3.57
N HIS A 12 1.68 -6.16 3.65
CA HIS A 12 2.46 -7.31 3.23
C HIS A 12 2.75 -7.28 1.71
N LEU A 13 1.74 -7.00 0.88
CA LEU A 13 1.90 -6.90 -0.58
C LEU A 13 2.85 -5.76 -0.98
N LEU A 14 2.72 -4.61 -0.32
CA LEU A 14 3.58 -3.46 -0.56
C LEU A 14 5.04 -3.74 -0.20
N GLU A 15 5.28 -4.37 0.95
CA GLU A 15 6.64 -4.73 1.38
C GLU A 15 7.25 -5.81 0.47
N GLN A 16 6.48 -6.84 0.10
CA GLN A 16 6.93 -7.89 -0.83
C GLN A 16 7.27 -7.32 -2.22
N ALA A 17 6.49 -6.36 -2.71
CA ALA A 17 6.77 -5.68 -3.97
C ALA A 17 8.09 -4.89 -3.89
N LYS A 18 8.30 -4.16 -2.79
CA LYS A 18 9.55 -3.42 -2.54
C LYS A 18 10.75 -4.35 -2.45
N GLU A 19 10.65 -5.42 -1.67
CA GLU A 19 11.71 -6.43 -1.56
C GLU A 19 12.04 -7.09 -2.91
N SER A 20 11.02 -7.39 -3.72
CA SER A 20 11.22 -8.01 -5.04
C SER A 20 12.01 -7.09 -5.98
N MET A 21 11.77 -5.77 -5.92
CA MET A 21 12.55 -4.79 -6.67
C MET A 21 13.99 -4.69 -6.21
N ILE A 22 14.22 -4.65 -4.88
CA ILE A 22 15.56 -4.63 -4.30
C ILE A 22 16.35 -5.86 -4.75
N ARG A 23 15.74 -7.05 -4.69
CA ARG A 23 16.37 -8.31 -5.10
C ARG A 23 16.63 -8.38 -6.60
N ALA A 24 15.76 -7.79 -7.42
CA ALA A 24 15.91 -7.78 -8.87
C ALA A 24 16.93 -6.72 -9.36
N ASP A 25 17.36 -5.78 -8.52
CA ASP A 25 18.11 -4.57 -8.90
C ASP A 25 17.41 -3.80 -10.05
N MET A 26 16.09 -3.90 -10.10
CA MET A 26 15.28 -3.27 -11.14
C MET A 26 14.47 -2.15 -10.51
N LYS A 27 14.83 -0.92 -10.85
CA LYS A 27 14.25 0.31 -10.30
C LYS A 27 13.25 0.89 -11.30
N SER A 28 12.05 0.29 -11.39
CA SER A 28 10.95 0.73 -12.24
C SER A 28 9.59 0.61 -11.56
N TRP A 29 8.78 1.65 -11.70
CA TRP A 29 7.40 1.71 -11.19
C TRP A 29 6.50 0.62 -11.77
N ASP A 30 6.63 0.33 -13.07
CA ASP A 30 5.87 -0.75 -13.74
C ASP A 30 6.19 -2.13 -13.14
N LEU A 31 7.44 -2.34 -12.73
CA LEU A 31 7.86 -3.61 -12.12
C LEU A 31 7.36 -3.74 -10.68
N LEU A 32 7.26 -2.63 -9.93
CA LEU A 32 6.64 -2.62 -8.60
C LEU A 32 5.17 -3.05 -8.70
N GLY A 33 4.41 -2.47 -9.65
CA GLY A 33 3.00 -2.84 -9.86
C GLY A 33 2.82 -4.30 -10.27
N GLN A 34 3.70 -4.83 -11.13
CA GLN A 34 3.68 -6.26 -11.50
C GLN A 34 4.08 -7.19 -10.36
N ALA A 35 4.94 -6.75 -9.43
CA ALA A 35 5.33 -7.56 -8.29
C ALA A 35 4.15 -7.80 -7.35
N VAL A 36 3.28 -6.80 -7.15
CA VAL A 36 2.04 -6.91 -6.37
C VAL A 36 1.10 -7.98 -6.92
N GLU A 37 0.96 -8.06 -8.25
CA GLU A 37 0.10 -9.06 -8.92
C GLU A 37 0.67 -10.48 -8.83
N LYS A 38 1.99 -10.62 -8.68
CA LYS A 38 2.68 -11.92 -8.64
C LYS A 38 2.82 -12.51 -7.25
N VAL A 39 2.39 -11.81 -6.20
CA VAL A 39 2.46 -12.36 -4.84
C VAL A 39 1.56 -13.58 -4.72
N GLN A 40 2.12 -14.67 -4.20
CA GLN A 40 1.39 -15.93 -4.03
C GLN A 40 0.38 -15.83 -2.89
N GLN A 41 -0.81 -16.39 -3.12
CA GLN A 41 -1.87 -16.53 -2.12
C GLN A 41 -1.50 -17.44 -0.93
N GLU A 42 -0.43 -18.23 -1.07
CA GLU A 42 -0.01 -19.23 -0.07
C GLU A 42 0.68 -18.61 1.18
N GLU A 43 0.78 -17.28 1.24
CA GLU A 43 1.23 -16.56 2.43
C GLU A 43 0.13 -16.50 3.49
N SER A 44 0.47 -16.83 4.74
CA SER A 44 -0.51 -16.99 5.84
C SER A 44 -1.34 -15.73 6.16
N VAL A 45 -0.87 -14.56 5.73
CA VAL A 45 -1.60 -13.29 5.82
C VAL A 45 -2.66 -13.16 4.71
N LEU A 46 -2.36 -13.68 3.52
CA LEU A 46 -3.22 -13.60 2.32
C LEU A 46 -4.24 -14.74 2.26
N GLU A 47 -3.93 -15.92 2.80
CA GLU A 47 -4.86 -17.07 2.91
C GLU A 47 -6.15 -16.74 3.68
N GLN A 48 -6.13 -15.70 4.52
CA GLN A 48 -7.28 -15.25 5.29
C GLN A 48 -8.25 -14.36 4.47
N LEU A 49 -7.87 -14.03 3.23
CA LEU A 49 -8.67 -13.26 2.28
C LEU A 49 -9.37 -14.20 1.30
N THR A 50 -10.58 -13.83 0.88
CA THR A 50 -11.19 -14.45 -0.30
C THR A 50 -10.53 -13.92 -1.57
N ASP A 51 -10.64 -14.63 -2.69
CA ASP A 51 -10.06 -14.21 -3.98
C ASP A 51 -10.46 -12.77 -4.35
N LYS A 52 -11.73 -12.43 -4.17
CA LYS A 52 -12.24 -11.07 -4.43
C LYS A 52 -11.64 -10.03 -3.47
N GLN A 53 -11.42 -10.40 -2.21
CA GLN A 53 -10.78 -9.50 -1.24
C GLN A 53 -9.31 -9.28 -1.57
N LEU A 54 -8.61 -10.32 -2.01
CA LEU A 54 -7.23 -10.20 -2.45
C LEU A 54 -7.10 -9.35 -3.71
N GLU A 55 -7.93 -9.61 -4.73
CA GLU A 55 -7.97 -8.83 -5.97
C GLU A 55 -8.17 -7.34 -5.66
N GLN A 56 -9.11 -7.01 -4.76
CA GLN A 56 -9.31 -5.64 -4.31
C GLN A 56 -8.05 -5.03 -3.68
N VAL A 57 -7.38 -5.76 -2.76
CA VAL A 57 -6.17 -5.23 -2.12
C VAL A 57 -5.04 -5.06 -3.12
N GLN A 58 -4.89 -5.97 -4.09
CA GLN A 58 -3.89 -5.85 -5.15
C GLN A 58 -4.14 -4.63 -6.04
N GLU A 59 -5.40 -4.40 -6.44
CA GLU A 59 -5.80 -3.21 -7.19
C GLU A 59 -5.53 -1.93 -6.39
N ASP A 60 -5.89 -1.91 -5.10
CA ASP A 60 -5.68 -0.77 -4.20
C ASP A 60 -4.19 -0.44 -4.07
N VAL A 61 -3.34 -1.43 -3.76
CA VAL A 61 -1.87 -1.26 -3.64
C VAL A 61 -1.28 -0.75 -4.96
N LYS A 62 -1.71 -1.30 -6.10
CA LYS A 62 -1.21 -0.87 -7.43
C LYS A 62 -1.61 0.57 -7.76
N ALA A 63 -2.85 0.94 -7.49
CA ALA A 63 -3.32 2.31 -7.70
C ALA A 63 -2.55 3.31 -6.83
N ASP A 64 -2.25 2.92 -5.60
CA ASP A 64 -1.51 3.74 -4.64
C ASP A 64 -0.04 3.89 -5.02
N ILE A 65 0.61 2.82 -5.49
CA ILE A 65 1.95 2.87 -6.09
C ILE A 65 2.01 3.90 -7.23
N HIS A 66 1.03 3.91 -8.13
CA HIS A 66 0.99 4.88 -9.23
C HIS A 66 0.84 6.31 -8.71
N LYS A 67 -0.01 6.55 -7.70
CA LYS A 67 -0.15 7.89 -7.10
C LYS A 67 1.15 8.36 -6.44
N ILE A 68 1.87 7.47 -5.77
CA ILE A 68 3.17 7.79 -5.17
C ILE A 68 4.20 8.08 -6.27
N ALA A 69 4.19 7.32 -7.35
CA ALA A 69 5.07 7.56 -8.51
C ALA A 69 4.83 8.94 -9.12
N GLU A 70 3.55 9.31 -9.33
CA GLU A 70 3.17 10.65 -9.79
C GLU A 70 3.64 11.72 -8.80
N TYR A 71 3.37 11.53 -7.51
CA TYR A 71 3.73 12.50 -6.47
C TYR A 71 5.25 12.69 -6.41
N LEU A 72 6.05 11.63 -6.35
CA LEU A 72 7.51 11.74 -6.30
C LEU A 72 8.07 12.38 -7.57
N ASN A 73 7.49 12.07 -8.73
CA ASN A 73 7.87 12.70 -9.98
C ASN A 73 7.62 14.23 -9.96
N ASP A 74 6.57 14.71 -9.29
CA ASP A 74 6.32 16.15 -9.09
C ASP A 74 7.41 16.84 -8.24
N PHE A 75 8.19 16.08 -7.46
CA PHE A 75 9.31 16.56 -6.65
C PHE A 75 10.69 16.18 -7.23
N ASP A 76 10.77 15.80 -8.51
CA ASP A 76 12.00 15.31 -9.17
C ASP A 76 12.63 14.08 -8.45
N LYS A 77 11.81 13.31 -7.72
CA LYS A 77 12.21 12.09 -7.02
C LYS A 77 11.82 10.84 -7.82
N GLY A 78 12.72 9.86 -7.86
CA GLY A 78 12.51 8.60 -8.58
C GLY A 78 12.08 7.45 -7.67
N VAL A 79 11.95 6.26 -8.27
CA VAL A 79 11.65 5.01 -7.54
C VAL A 79 12.77 4.58 -6.58
N GLU A 80 13.98 5.11 -6.74
CA GLU A 80 15.08 4.96 -5.79
C GLU A 80 14.72 5.52 -4.41
N GLU A 81 14.22 6.76 -4.37
CA GLU A 81 13.76 7.36 -3.12
C GLU A 81 12.66 6.52 -2.49
N PHE A 82 11.76 5.96 -3.29
CA PHE A 82 10.70 5.10 -2.80
C PHE A 82 11.20 3.80 -2.18
N ILE A 83 12.21 3.17 -2.79
CA ILE A 83 12.83 1.95 -2.24
C ILE A 83 13.50 2.26 -0.90
N ASP A 84 14.14 3.43 -0.78
CA ASP A 84 14.85 3.86 0.42
C ASP A 84 13.90 4.39 1.52
N MET A 85 12.62 4.62 1.21
CA MET A 85 11.62 5.03 2.19
C MET A 85 11.13 3.87 3.06
N ASP A 86 10.99 4.17 4.35
CA ASP A 86 10.34 3.27 5.29
C ASP A 86 8.83 3.21 5.03
N LEU A 87 8.23 2.05 5.29
CA LEU A 87 6.79 1.81 5.10
C LEU A 87 5.88 2.86 5.77
N PRO A 88 6.14 3.34 7.00
CA PRO A 88 5.34 4.39 7.63
C PRO A 88 5.35 5.72 6.87
N VAL A 89 6.47 6.04 6.18
CA VAL A 89 6.59 7.26 5.37
C VAL A 89 5.75 7.13 4.10
N ILE A 90 5.78 5.95 3.47
CA ILE A 90 4.94 5.64 2.31
C ILE A 90 3.45 5.70 2.69
N GLU A 91 3.07 5.13 3.83
CA GLU A 91 1.71 5.20 4.36
C GLU A 91 1.27 6.66 4.59
N GLN A 92 2.15 7.50 5.14
CA GLN A 92 1.84 8.92 5.32
C GLN A 92 1.63 9.65 3.98
N TYR A 93 2.47 9.40 2.97
CA TYR A 93 2.28 9.99 1.63
C TYR A 93 0.94 9.60 1.01
N LEU A 94 0.52 8.35 1.20
CA LEU A 94 -0.77 7.86 0.74
C LEU A 94 -1.94 8.49 1.49
N GLU A 95 -1.83 8.63 2.81
CA GLU A 95 -2.81 9.34 3.61
C GLU A 95 -2.94 10.81 3.18
N GLU A 96 -1.82 11.51 2.95
CA GLU A 96 -1.80 12.90 2.50
C GLU A 96 -2.41 13.07 1.10
N LYS A 97 -2.13 12.15 0.17
CA LYS A 97 -2.72 12.16 -1.18
C LYS A 97 -4.21 11.79 -1.15
N ALA A 98 -4.59 10.83 -0.31
CA ALA A 98 -6.00 10.49 -0.09
C ALA A 98 -6.77 11.68 0.49
N LEU A 99 -6.19 12.41 1.44
CA LEU A 99 -6.73 13.68 1.98
C LEU A 99 -6.85 14.76 0.90
N SER A 100 -5.95 14.75 -0.09
CA SER A 100 -5.98 15.70 -1.22
C SER A 100 -7.01 15.35 -2.30
N LEU A 101 -7.50 14.11 -2.37
CA LEU A 101 -8.38 13.61 -3.44
C LEU A 101 -9.79 13.21 -2.97
N ALA A 102 -9.99 12.90 -1.69
CA ALA A 102 -11.27 12.44 -1.15
C ALA A 102 -11.97 13.51 -0.30
N ASP A 103 -13.29 13.55 -0.40
CA ASP A 103 -14.17 14.37 0.43
C ASP A 103 -13.83 14.12 1.93
N PRO A 104 -13.43 15.14 2.71
CA PRO A 104 -12.79 15.02 4.03
C PRO A 104 -13.62 14.23 5.07
N THR A 105 -14.89 13.98 4.77
CA THR A 105 -15.83 13.22 5.59
C THR A 105 -15.51 11.71 5.63
N GLU A 106 -15.06 11.10 4.53
CA GLU A 106 -14.78 9.65 4.49
C GLU A 106 -13.48 9.30 5.21
N LEU A 107 -12.48 10.18 5.11
CA LEU A 107 -11.21 10.06 5.83
C LEU A 107 -11.35 10.32 7.32
N MET A 108 -12.24 11.22 7.75
CA MET A 108 -12.61 11.37 9.17
C MET A 108 -13.16 10.05 9.72
N ILE A 109 -14.01 9.34 8.95
CA ILE A 109 -14.56 8.05 9.35
C ILE A 109 -13.46 6.99 9.44
N LEU A 110 -12.56 6.92 8.45
CA LEU A 110 -11.44 5.97 8.48
C LEU A 110 -10.49 6.25 9.67
N ARG A 111 -10.17 7.51 9.93
CA ARG A 111 -9.31 7.94 11.05
C ARG A 111 -9.96 7.68 12.41
N LEU A 112 -11.28 7.87 12.52
CA LEU A 112 -12.03 7.52 13.74
C LEU A 112 -12.02 6.01 13.99
N ARG A 113 -12.07 5.18 12.93
CA ARG A 113 -11.98 3.72 13.05
C ARG A 113 -10.59 3.25 13.48
N ILE A 114 -9.54 3.82 12.90
CA ILE A 114 -8.16 3.53 13.28
C ILE A 114 -7.90 3.93 14.73
N ASN A 115 -8.31 5.13 15.15
CA ASN A 115 -8.14 5.58 16.53
C ASN A 115 -8.96 4.73 17.52
N ALA A 116 -10.19 4.33 17.18
CA ALA A 116 -10.98 3.44 18.02
C ALA A 116 -10.35 2.04 18.16
N ALA A 117 -9.70 1.54 17.12
CA ALA A 117 -8.96 0.28 17.16
C ALA A 117 -7.67 0.35 17.98
N MET A 118 -7.01 1.51 18.02
CA MET A 118 -5.80 1.72 18.82
C MET A 118 -6.06 2.09 20.28
N SER A 119 -7.26 2.60 20.61
CA SER A 119 -7.62 3.04 21.97
C SER A 119 -8.36 1.97 22.78
N ALA A 120 -8.59 0.79 22.20
CA ALA A 120 -9.22 -0.33 22.87
C ALA A 120 -8.15 -1.27 23.47
N GLU A 121 -7.41 -0.75 24.45
CA GLU A 121 -6.74 -1.55 25.50
C GLU A 121 -7.56 -1.50 26.78
#